data_AF-A0A659PCJ7-F1
#
_entry.id   AF-A0A659PCJ7-F1
#
_cell.length_a   1.000
_cell.length_b   1.000
_cell.length_c   1.000
_cell.angle_alpha   90.00
_cell.angle_beta   90.00
_cell.angle_gamma   90.00
#
_symmetry.space_group_name_H-M   'P 1'
#
loop_
_entity.id
_entity.type
_entity.pdbx_description
1 polymer ?
#
loop_
_entity_poly.entity_id
_entity_poly.type
_entity_poly.pdbx_seq_one_letter_code
_entity_poly.pdbx_strand_id
1 'polypeptide(L)'
;QDFNVLSYRSSHDTRLFREGGDKAAELLLLSPGAVQIFYGDESARPFGPTGSDPLQGTRSDMNWQDVSGKSAAAVAHWQRISQFRARHPAIGAGQQTTLTLKHGYGFVRQYGDDTVMVVWAGRR
;
A
#
# COMPACT_ATOMS: atom_id res chain seq x y z
N GLN A 1 11.88 -4.46 -23.81
CA GLN A 1 10.85 -3.52 -23.31
C GLN A 1 10.85 -3.69 -21.81
N ASP A 2 11.26 -2.67 -21.07
CA ASP A 2 11.24 -2.73 -19.61
C ASP A 2 9.77 -2.72 -19.15
N PHE A 3 9.37 -3.78 -18.48
CA PHE A 3 8.00 -3.98 -18.02
C PHE A 3 7.83 -3.30 -16.66
N ASN A 4 7.06 -2.21 -16.62
CA ASN A 4 6.70 -1.53 -15.37
C ASN A 4 5.19 -1.67 -15.14
N VAL A 5 4.83 -2.34 -14.05
CA VAL A 5 3.43 -2.57 -13.67
C VAL A 5 2.99 -1.47 -12.72
N LEU A 6 1.75 -1.00 -12.91
CA LEU A 6 1.06 -0.17 -11.92
C LEU A 6 0.26 -1.08 -10.98
N SER A 7 0.76 -1.27 -9.77
CA SER A 7 0.06 -2.03 -8.74
C SER A 7 -0.95 -1.12 -8.02
N TYR A 8 -2.19 -1.59 -7.89
CA TYR A 8 -3.22 -0.93 -7.10
C TYR A 8 -4.03 -1.99 -6.35
N ARG A 9 -4.66 -1.60 -5.24
CA ARG A 9 -5.55 -2.50 -4.49
C ARG A 9 -6.99 -2.13 -4.73
N SER A 10 -7.38 -0.92 -4.36
CA SER A 10 -8.72 -0.40 -4.63
C SER A 10 -8.76 0.38 -5.94
N SER A 11 -9.93 0.41 -6.57
CA SER A 11 -10.22 1.30 -7.70
C SER A 11 -11.71 1.64 -7.75
N HIS A 12 -12.07 2.57 -8.62
CA HIS A 12 -13.45 2.98 -8.88
C HIS A 12 -14.29 1.93 -9.61
N ASP A 13 -13.66 0.86 -10.13
CA ASP A 13 -14.30 -0.22 -10.91
C ASP A 13 -14.12 -1.60 -10.25
N THR A 14 -13.59 -1.66 -9.02
CA THR A 14 -13.39 -2.93 -8.31
C THR A 14 -14.09 -2.92 -6.97
N ARG A 15 -13.34 -2.85 -5.87
CA ARG A 15 -13.84 -2.89 -4.49
C ARG A 15 -12.91 -2.03 -3.66
N LEU A 16 -13.41 -1.53 -2.53
CA LEU A 16 -12.53 -0.96 -1.52
C LEU A 16 -11.88 -2.11 -0.74
N PHE A 17 -10.59 -2.34 -0.96
CA PHE A 17 -9.86 -3.41 -0.28
C PHE A 17 -9.52 -3.01 1.14
N ARG A 18 -10.30 -3.55 2.10
CA ARG A 18 -10.09 -3.36 3.55
C ARG A 18 -9.39 -4.55 4.21
N GLU A 19 -9.17 -5.63 3.46
CA GLU A 19 -8.48 -6.83 3.92
C GLU A 19 -6.98 -6.55 4.16
N GLY A 20 -6.51 -6.89 5.35
CA GLY A 20 -5.12 -6.70 5.79
C GLY A 20 -4.95 -5.65 6.89
N GLY A 21 -5.98 -4.84 7.19
CA GLY A 21 -5.92 -3.80 8.22
C GLY A 21 -4.76 -2.83 7.98
N ASP A 22 -4.08 -2.42 9.06
CA ASP A 22 -2.93 -1.50 9.00
C ASP A 22 -1.80 -1.99 8.08
N LYS A 23 -1.71 -3.30 7.81
CA LYS A 23 -0.67 -3.92 6.97
C LYS A 23 -0.86 -3.68 5.48
N ALA A 24 -1.99 -3.12 5.07
CA ALA A 24 -2.31 -2.87 3.67
C ALA A 24 -1.32 -1.88 3.03
N ALA A 25 -0.84 -0.90 3.82
CA ALA A 25 0.13 0.09 3.37
C ALA A 25 1.47 -0.56 3.04
N GLU A 26 2.00 -1.43 3.89
CA GLU A 26 3.27 -2.13 3.71
C GLU A 26 3.25 -3.01 2.46
N LEU A 27 2.18 -3.80 2.31
CA LEU A 27 2.07 -4.73 1.18
C LEU A 27 2.05 -4.01 -0.17
N LEU A 28 1.36 -2.87 -0.25
CA LEU A 28 1.29 -2.07 -1.47
C LEU A 28 2.57 -1.24 -1.65
N LEU A 29 2.93 -0.42 -0.67
CA LEU A 29 4.00 0.58 -0.83
C LEU A 29 5.39 -0.04 -0.81
N LEU A 30 5.57 -1.29 -0.36
CA LEU A 30 6.82 -2.04 -0.51
C LEU A 30 6.79 -2.99 -1.72
N SER A 31 5.79 -2.94 -2.59
CA SER A 31 5.78 -3.73 -3.85
C SER A 31 6.75 -3.14 -4.88
N PRO A 32 7.28 -3.95 -5.81
CA PRO A 32 8.09 -3.45 -6.92
C PRO A 32 7.21 -2.72 -7.94
N GLY A 33 7.82 -2.00 -8.87
CA GLY A 33 7.12 -1.25 -9.92
C GLY A 33 6.43 0.01 -9.39
N ALA A 34 5.56 0.62 -10.18
CA ALA A 34 4.74 1.75 -9.74
C ALA A 34 3.58 1.29 -8.84
N VAL A 35 3.13 2.18 -7.96
CA VAL A 35 2.00 1.91 -7.04
C VAL A 35 1.03 3.08 -7.08
N GLN A 36 -0.26 2.78 -6.99
CA GLN A 36 -1.33 3.78 -6.89
C GLN A 36 -2.15 3.55 -5.63
N ILE A 37 -2.32 4.62 -4.86
CA ILE A 37 -3.26 4.69 -3.74
C ILE A 37 -4.57 5.25 -4.29
N PHE A 38 -5.69 4.57 -4.03
CA PHE A 38 -7.01 5.11 -4.34
C PHE A 38 -7.50 5.96 -3.17
N TYR A 39 -8.11 7.10 -3.44
CA TYR A 39 -8.44 8.08 -2.40
C TYR A 39 -9.29 7.46 -1.28
N GLY A 40 -8.88 7.74 -0.04
CA GLY A 40 -9.52 7.21 1.15
C GLY A 40 -9.14 5.76 1.49
N ASP A 41 -8.16 5.16 0.81
CA ASP A 41 -7.53 3.93 1.29
C ASP A 41 -6.76 4.20 2.60
N GLU A 42 -6.08 5.34 2.68
CA GLU A 42 -5.26 5.78 3.80
C GLU A 42 -6.06 6.14 5.06
N SER A 43 -7.31 6.56 4.89
CA SER A 43 -8.22 6.99 5.96
C SER A 43 -9.35 5.99 6.23
N ALA A 44 -9.34 4.84 5.57
CA ALA A 44 -10.39 3.83 5.61
C ALA A 44 -11.80 4.35 5.25
N ARG A 45 -11.91 5.18 4.20
CA ARG A 45 -13.15 5.77 3.70
C ARG A 45 -14.27 4.71 3.51
N PRO A 46 -15.46 4.90 4.09
CA PRO A 46 -16.52 3.91 3.98
C PRO A 46 -17.03 3.77 2.54
N PHE A 47 -17.51 2.56 2.22
CA PHE A 47 -18.27 2.34 0.99
C PHE A 47 -19.59 3.13 1.06
N GLY A 48 -19.95 3.79 -0.03
CA GLY A 48 -21.12 4.64 -0.13
C GLY A 48 -22.38 3.91 -0.59
N PRO A 49 -23.48 4.65 -0.77
CA PRO A 49 -24.71 4.14 -1.35
C PRO A 49 -24.49 3.60 -2.77
N THR A 50 -25.25 2.56 -3.11
CA THR A 50 -25.32 1.98 -4.46
C THR A 50 -26.71 2.17 -5.07
N GLY A 51 -26.78 2.21 -6.40
CA GLY A 51 -28.03 2.24 -7.15
C GLY A 51 -28.10 1.08 -8.14
N SER A 52 -28.44 1.39 -9.39
CA SER A 52 -28.34 0.43 -10.50
C SER A 52 -26.89 0.02 -10.82
N ASP A 53 -25.92 0.86 -10.46
CA ASP A 53 -24.49 0.53 -10.50
C ASP A 53 -24.03 0.00 -9.13
N PRO A 54 -23.68 -1.30 -9.00
CA PRO A 54 -23.22 -1.89 -7.75
C PRO A 54 -21.85 -1.37 -7.30
N LEU A 55 -21.06 -0.77 -8.20
CA LEU A 55 -19.72 -0.24 -7.91
C LEU A 55 -19.73 1.24 -7.52
N GLN A 56 -20.86 1.92 -7.69
CA GLN A 56 -21.02 3.34 -7.33
C GLN A 56 -20.56 3.63 -5.90
N GLY A 57 -20.79 2.71 -4.96
CA GLY A 57 -20.37 2.88 -3.56
C GLY A 57 -18.84 2.94 -3.36
N THR A 58 -18.02 2.50 -4.32
CA THR A 58 -16.55 2.71 -4.25
C THR A 58 -16.15 4.18 -4.44
N ARG A 59 -17.09 5.03 -4.86
CA ARG A 59 -16.91 6.43 -5.23
C ARG A 59 -17.61 7.39 -4.24
N SER A 60 -17.73 6.97 -2.97
CA SER A 60 -18.30 7.77 -1.87
C SER A 60 -17.52 9.06 -1.58
N ASP A 61 -18.15 9.99 -0.87
CA ASP A 61 -17.45 11.19 -0.41
C ASP A 61 -16.28 10.85 0.51
N MET A 62 -15.24 11.67 0.45
CA MET A 62 -14.07 11.53 1.30
C MET A 62 -14.43 11.80 2.77
N ASN A 63 -13.90 10.97 3.67
CA ASN A 63 -14.12 11.08 5.11
C ASN A 63 -13.13 12.06 5.78
N TRP A 64 -13.13 13.32 5.34
CA TRP A 64 -12.17 14.34 5.78
C TRP A 64 -12.06 14.49 7.30
N GLN A 65 -13.18 14.41 8.02
CA GLN A 65 -13.23 14.47 9.47
C GLN A 65 -12.46 13.33 10.15
N ASP A 66 -12.34 12.17 9.51
CA ASP A 66 -11.63 11.02 10.06
C ASP A 66 -10.12 11.13 9.83
N VAL A 67 -9.67 11.85 8.80
CA VAL A 67 -8.24 12.01 8.44
C VAL A 67 -7.45 12.61 9.60
N SER A 68 -7.99 13.65 10.24
CA SER A 68 -7.43 14.24 11.47
C SER A 68 -8.06 13.69 12.75
N GLY A 69 -9.03 12.79 12.61
CA GLY A 69 -9.78 12.20 13.71
C GLY A 69 -9.40 10.74 13.94
N LYS A 70 -10.39 9.85 13.90
CA LYS A 70 -10.23 8.43 14.23
C LYS A 70 -9.23 7.68 13.34
N SER A 71 -8.99 8.14 12.11
CA SER A 71 -8.07 7.51 11.16
C SER A 71 -6.68 8.17 11.14
N ALA A 72 -6.41 9.16 12.00
CA ALA A 72 -5.14 9.89 11.99
C ALA A 72 -3.90 8.98 12.14
N ALA A 73 -3.99 7.95 12.98
CA ALA A 73 -2.91 6.97 13.15
C ALA A 73 -2.64 6.16 11.87
N ALA A 74 -3.70 5.73 11.17
CA ALA A 74 -3.59 5.03 9.90
C ALA A 74 -2.98 5.95 8.83
N VAL A 75 -3.49 7.19 8.69
CA VAL A 75 -2.96 8.16 7.74
C VAL A 75 -1.48 8.44 8.00
N ALA A 76 -1.08 8.62 9.26
CA ALA A 76 0.32 8.82 9.63
C ALA A 76 1.20 7.61 9.27
N HIS A 77 0.68 6.39 9.39
CA HIS A 77 1.37 5.17 8.98
C HIS A 77 1.57 5.10 7.45
N TRP A 78 0.49 5.34 6.69
CA TRP A 78 0.55 5.45 5.23
C TRP A 78 1.55 6.50 4.76
N GLN A 79 1.56 7.68 5.40
CA GLN A 79 2.53 8.75 5.13
C GLN A 79 3.96 8.31 5.40
N ARG A 80 4.22 7.66 6.55
CA ARG A 80 5.56 7.18 6.92
C ARG A 80 6.11 6.21 5.89
N ILE A 81 5.33 5.22 5.47
CA ILE A 81 5.77 4.24 4.46
C ILE A 81 5.91 4.90 3.09
N SER A 82 5.01 5.81 2.72
CA SER A 82 5.11 6.55 1.45
C SER A 82 6.38 7.39 1.38
N GLN A 83 6.74 8.08 2.47
CA GLN A 83 7.99 8.84 2.59
C GLN A 83 9.22 7.92 2.60
N PHE A 84 9.13 6.72 3.18
CA PHE A 84 10.20 5.73 3.10
C PHE A 84 10.41 5.30 1.63
N ARG A 85 9.34 4.87 0.94
CA ARG A 85 9.38 4.51 -0.47
C ARG A 85 9.95 5.64 -1.35
N ALA A 86 9.53 6.88 -1.12
CA ALA A 86 10.00 8.04 -1.89
C ALA A 86 11.52 8.29 -1.72
N ARG A 87 12.07 7.99 -0.54
CA ARG A 87 13.51 8.13 -0.24
C ARG A 87 14.34 6.94 -0.71
N HIS A 88 13.71 5.82 -1.04
CA HIS A 88 14.39 4.57 -1.41
C HIS A 88 13.91 4.05 -2.78
N PRO A 89 14.49 4.55 -3.89
CA PRO A 89 14.20 4.07 -5.24
C PRO A 89 14.36 2.55 -5.40
N ALA A 90 15.21 1.90 -4.60
CA ALA A 90 15.39 0.44 -4.59
C ALA A 90 14.09 -0.31 -4.31
N ILE A 91 13.12 0.28 -3.60
CA ILE A 91 11.80 -0.33 -3.46
C ILE A 91 11.12 -0.47 -4.82
N GLY A 92 11.06 0.56 -5.65
CA GLY A 92 10.34 0.49 -6.93
C GLY A 92 11.12 -0.22 -8.03
N ALA A 93 12.41 0.13 -8.16
CA ALA A 93 13.25 -0.24 -9.30
C ALA A 93 14.35 -1.27 -8.97
N GLY A 94 14.53 -1.61 -7.69
CA GLY A 94 15.62 -2.47 -7.26
C GLY A 94 15.41 -3.94 -7.57
N GLN A 95 16.52 -4.62 -7.84
CA GLN A 95 16.52 -6.08 -8.00
C GLN A 95 16.28 -6.73 -6.64
N GLN A 96 15.33 -7.65 -6.58
CA GLN A 96 14.99 -8.35 -5.33
C GLN A 96 15.79 -9.64 -5.17
N THR A 97 16.37 -9.83 -3.97
CA THR A 97 16.96 -11.09 -3.50
C THR A 97 16.19 -11.57 -2.27
N THR A 98 15.46 -12.68 -2.39
CA THR A 98 14.72 -13.27 -1.27
C THR A 98 15.69 -13.92 -0.28
N LEU A 99 15.45 -13.72 1.02
CA LEU A 99 16.24 -14.28 2.09
C LEU A 99 15.69 -15.65 2.52
N THR A 100 16.59 -16.60 2.76
CA THR A 100 16.23 -17.88 3.38
C THR A 100 16.13 -17.71 4.90
N LEU A 101 14.91 -17.71 5.43
CA LEU A 101 14.63 -17.56 6.86
C LEU A 101 13.97 -18.82 7.42
N LYS A 102 14.30 -19.19 8.68
CA LYS A 102 13.64 -20.32 9.37
C LYS A 102 12.15 -20.07 9.62
N HIS A 103 11.79 -18.81 9.89
CA HIS A 103 10.42 -18.33 10.07
C HIS A 103 10.28 -16.94 9.48
N GLY A 104 9.09 -16.62 8.96
CA GLY A 104 8.78 -15.33 8.36
C GLY A 104 9.15 -15.22 6.88
N TYR A 105 9.21 -13.99 6.39
CA TYR A 105 9.55 -13.66 5.01
C TYR A 105 10.46 -12.45 4.99
N GLY A 106 11.50 -12.46 4.18
CA GLY A 106 12.39 -11.32 4.05
C GLY A 106 13.05 -11.26 2.68
N PHE A 107 13.40 -10.06 2.26
CA PHE A 107 14.08 -9.82 1.00
C PHE A 107 14.93 -8.56 1.08
N VAL A 108 15.95 -8.49 0.23
CA VAL A 108 16.73 -7.29 -0.04
C VAL A 108 16.33 -6.76 -1.41
N ARG A 109 16.24 -5.43 -1.56
CA ARG A 109 16.22 -4.76 -2.85
C ARG A 109 17.40 -3.82 -2.97
N GLN A 110 18.07 -3.86 -4.11
CA GLN A 110 19.22 -3.03 -4.40
C GLN A 110 19.02 -2.29 -5.73
N TYR A 111 19.30 -0.99 -5.74
CA TYR A 111 19.33 -0.14 -6.92
C TYR A 111 20.45 0.89 -6.82
N GLY A 112 21.55 0.67 -7.54
CA GLY A 112 22.77 1.46 -7.38
C GLY A 112 23.29 1.36 -5.94
N ASP A 113 23.51 2.50 -5.31
CA ASP A 113 23.98 2.60 -3.92
C ASP A 113 22.84 2.51 -2.88
N ASP A 114 21.57 2.51 -3.30
CA ASP A 114 20.41 2.35 -2.41
C ASP A 114 20.13 0.87 -2.19
N THR A 115 20.12 0.45 -0.92
CA THR A 115 19.84 -0.93 -0.52
C THR A 115 18.85 -0.94 0.64
N VAL A 116 17.75 -1.68 0.47
CA VAL A 116 16.72 -1.85 1.49
C VAL A 116 16.53 -3.33 1.80
N MET A 117 16.55 -3.67 3.08
CA MET A 117 16.11 -4.99 3.56
C MET A 117 14.74 -4.88 4.22
N VAL A 118 13.80 -5.71 3.80
CA VAL A 118 12.47 -5.82 4.39
C VAL A 118 12.35 -7.20 5.03
N VAL A 119 11.91 -7.24 6.29
CA VAL A 119 11.70 -8.50 7.04
C VAL A 119 10.35 -8.46 7.73
N TRP A 120 9.58 -9.53 7.53
CA TRP A 120 8.38 -9.86 8.28
C TRP A 120 8.66 -11.10 9.13
N ALA A 121 8.71 -10.92 10.45
CA ALA A 121 9.14 -11.97 11.39
C ALA A 121 8.05 -13.00 11.76
N GLY A 122 6.88 -12.99 11.12
CA GLY A 122 5.75 -13.81 11.52
C GLY A 122 4.81 -13.13 12.53
N ARG A 123 3.66 -13.76 12.81
CA ARG A 123 2.89 -13.46 14.03
C ARG A 123 3.47 -14.33 15.15
N ARG A 124 3.68 -13.74 16.33
CA ARG A 124 3.87 -14.53 17.56
C ARG A 124 2.58 -15.26 17.90
#